data_AF-A0AAV2SAY3-F1
#
_entry.id   AF-A0AAV2SAY3-F1
#
_cell.length_a   1.000
_cell.length_b   1.000
_cell.length_c   1.000
_cell.angle_alpha   90.00
_cell.angle_beta   90.00
_cell.angle_gamma   90.00
#
_symmetry.space_group_name_H-M   'P 1'
#
loop_
_entity.id
_entity.type
_entity.pdbx_description
1 polymer ?
#
loop_
_entity_poly.entity_id
_entity_poly.type
_entity_poly.pdbx_seq_one_letter_code
_entity_poly.pdbx_strand_id
1 'polypeptide(L)'
;EEDSIVRKSAILVCRELRGSHTFDVIAGEIASVHQRFNIQAKVVSTTTDNARNFVKAFSVFSGDNDLLPIEPEEVSEPDDADPESDDDQNNDENDDVDIRDLHEGLLLLSDQVAEDVMLPKHRRCAAHTLNLVATTDLKKVPAWSHRKSFKNTLKKCTDLWRKQNMSSAISNKIKTELGSKLPYPSKVRWNSLYDSLKHMSNIFTGEDKEKVRKLHALMDNVTGLDPFTAQDIDIIVEYVTVMTPIAMALDILQSEEYAY
;
A
#
# COMPACT_ATOMS: atom_id res chain seq x y z
N GLU A 1 -36.03 21.16 10.92
CA GLU A 1 -34.56 21.17 10.99
C GLU A 1 -34.09 21.42 9.56
N GLU A 2 -33.21 22.41 9.33
CA GLU A 2 -32.65 22.62 7.99
C GLU A 2 -31.80 21.41 7.64
N ASP A 3 -32.11 20.76 6.51
CA ASP A 3 -31.30 19.68 5.95
C ASP A 3 -29.95 20.26 5.52
N SER A 4 -29.00 20.29 6.44
CA SER A 4 -27.61 20.60 6.11
C SER A 4 -27.06 19.45 5.27
N ILE A 5 -26.61 19.73 4.04
CA ILE A 5 -25.91 18.75 3.17
C ILE A 5 -24.49 18.56 3.71
N VAL A 6 -24.38 17.99 4.91
CA VAL A 6 -23.13 17.72 5.62
C VAL A 6 -22.91 16.22 5.62
N ARG A 7 -21.78 15.79 5.05
CA ARG A 7 -21.34 14.39 5.08
C ARG A 7 -21.14 13.95 6.53
N LYS A 8 -21.58 12.74 6.85
CA LYS A 8 -21.35 12.11 8.16
C LYS A 8 -20.68 10.75 7.94
N SER A 9 -19.68 10.45 8.77
CA SER A 9 -19.01 9.16 8.84
C SER A 9 -19.41 8.45 10.14
N ALA A 10 -19.53 7.12 10.08
CA ALA A 10 -19.78 6.28 11.25
C ALA A 10 -19.19 4.88 11.04
N ILE A 11 -18.51 4.35 12.06
CA ILE A 11 -18.02 2.98 12.05
C ILE A 11 -19.18 2.05 12.42
N LEU A 12 -19.59 1.17 11.51
CA LEU A 12 -20.62 0.17 11.77
C LEU A 12 -20.07 -1.05 12.52
N VAL A 13 -18.87 -1.51 12.14
CA VAL A 13 -18.30 -2.75 12.63
C VAL A 13 -16.77 -2.79 12.48
N CYS A 14 -16.09 -3.50 13.38
CA CYS A 14 -14.71 -3.95 13.24
C CYS A 14 -14.64 -5.41 13.70
N ARG A 15 -14.44 -6.35 12.78
CA ARG A 15 -14.45 -7.81 13.06
C ARG A 15 -13.15 -8.45 12.62
N GLU A 16 -12.68 -9.39 13.42
CA GLU A 16 -11.64 -10.34 13.01
C GLU A 16 -12.31 -11.47 12.21
N LEU A 17 -11.87 -11.68 10.98
CA LEU A 17 -12.23 -12.87 10.20
C LEU A 17 -11.21 -13.97 10.47
N ARG A 18 -11.67 -15.12 10.97
CA ARG A 18 -10.81 -16.28 11.27
C ARG A 18 -10.91 -17.32 10.16
N GLY A 19 -9.77 -17.96 9.84
CA GLY A 19 -9.68 -18.93 8.75
C GLY A 19 -9.47 -18.26 7.39
N SER A 20 -9.83 -18.95 6.31
CA SER A 20 -9.61 -18.46 4.94
C SER A 20 -10.53 -17.29 4.61
N HIS A 21 -9.96 -16.20 4.09
CA HIS A 21 -10.70 -15.00 3.69
C HIS A 21 -11.14 -15.09 2.23
N THR A 22 -11.87 -16.14 1.88
CA THR A 22 -12.36 -16.36 0.52
C THR A 22 -13.45 -15.34 0.14
N PHE A 23 -13.69 -15.18 -1.16
CA PHE A 23 -14.60 -14.15 -1.68
C PHE A 23 -16.05 -14.32 -1.20
N ASP A 24 -16.52 -15.57 -1.04
CA ASP A 24 -17.83 -15.94 -0.51
C ASP A 24 -17.98 -15.61 0.98
N VAL A 25 -16.96 -15.89 1.79
CA VAL A 25 -16.93 -15.52 3.22
C VAL A 25 -16.98 -14.00 3.39
N ILE A 26 -16.19 -13.27 2.59
CA ILE A 26 -16.20 -11.80 2.60
C ILE A 26 -17.57 -11.24 2.21
N ALA A 27 -18.17 -11.76 1.14
CA ALA A 27 -19.49 -11.33 0.68
C ALA A 27 -20.57 -11.56 1.75
N GLY A 28 -20.57 -12.75 2.37
CA GLY A 28 -21.49 -13.10 3.43
C GLY A 28 -21.38 -12.18 4.65
N GLU A 29 -20.15 -11.82 5.04
CA GLU A 29 -19.93 -10.90 6.16
C GLU A 29 -20.39 -9.47 5.85
N ILE A 30 -20.14 -8.95 4.64
CA ILE A 30 -20.64 -7.65 4.21
C ILE A 30 -22.17 -7.64 4.23
N ALA A 31 -22.81 -8.66 3.67
CA ALA A 31 -24.27 -8.80 3.66
C ALA A 31 -24.84 -8.91 5.08
N SER A 32 -24.21 -9.68 5.96
CA SER A 32 -24.57 -9.79 7.39
C SER A 32 -24.56 -8.44 8.09
N VAL A 33 -23.56 -7.59 7.82
CA VAL A 33 -23.48 -6.23 8.38
C VAL A 33 -24.62 -5.38 7.85
N HIS A 34 -24.88 -5.40 6.54
CA HIS A 34 -26.01 -4.64 5.96
C HIS A 34 -27.35 -5.04 6.59
N GLN A 35 -27.60 -6.34 6.74
CA GLN A 35 -28.82 -6.87 7.35
C GLN A 35 -28.93 -6.48 8.82
N ARG A 36 -27.85 -6.62 9.60
CA ARG A 36 -27.82 -6.30 11.03
C ARG A 36 -28.20 -4.85 11.32
N PHE A 37 -27.81 -3.92 10.47
CA PHE A 37 -28.14 -2.49 10.60
C PHE A 37 -29.38 -2.08 9.80
N ASN A 38 -30.02 -3.02 9.09
CA ASN A 38 -31.18 -2.79 8.23
C ASN A 38 -30.93 -1.67 7.19
N ILE A 39 -29.76 -1.72 6.55
CA ILE A 39 -29.31 -0.72 5.56
C ILE A 39 -29.19 -1.27 4.14
N GLN A 40 -29.48 -2.55 3.90
CA GLN A 40 -29.32 -3.20 2.59
C GLN A 40 -29.93 -2.41 1.42
N ALA A 41 -31.12 -1.81 1.59
CA ALA A 41 -31.78 -1.01 0.55
C ALA A 41 -31.29 0.46 0.47
N LYS A 42 -30.36 0.86 1.35
CA LYS A 42 -29.83 2.23 1.45
C LYS A 42 -28.38 2.34 0.97
N VAL A 43 -27.66 1.22 0.87
CA VAL A 43 -26.27 1.22 0.40
C VAL A 43 -26.24 1.36 -1.11
N VAL A 44 -25.71 2.49 -1.59
CA VAL A 44 -25.61 2.79 -3.03
C VAL A 44 -24.35 2.19 -3.66
N SER A 45 -23.28 2.08 -2.87
CA SER A 45 -22.00 1.52 -3.34
C SER A 45 -21.10 1.13 -2.19
N THR A 46 -20.23 0.16 -2.43
CA THR A 46 -19.14 -0.22 -1.52
C THR A 46 -17.79 0.01 -2.17
N THR A 47 -16.87 0.62 -1.43
CA THR A 47 -15.49 0.82 -1.86
C THR A 47 -14.54 -0.08 -1.09
N THR A 48 -13.70 -0.84 -1.80
CA THR A 48 -12.62 -1.66 -1.20
C THR A 48 -11.32 -1.47 -1.96
N ASP A 49 -10.21 -1.98 -1.43
CA ASP A 49 -8.97 -2.11 -2.21
C ASP A 49 -9.14 -3.08 -3.41
N ASN A 50 -8.07 -3.23 -4.19
CA ASN A 50 -8.05 -4.07 -5.39
C ASN A 50 -7.68 -5.53 -5.08
N ALA A 51 -7.76 -5.97 -3.82
CA ALA A 51 -7.42 -7.35 -3.50
C ALA A 51 -8.36 -8.33 -4.21
N ARG A 52 -7.78 -9.45 -4.69
CA ARG A 52 -8.44 -10.42 -5.55
C ARG A 52 -9.77 -10.93 -4.98
N ASN A 53 -9.83 -11.21 -3.67
CA ASN A 53 -11.05 -11.72 -3.05
C ASN A 53 -12.16 -10.67 -2.94
N PHE A 54 -11.85 -9.39 -2.75
CA PHE A 54 -12.87 -8.34 -2.84
C PHE A 54 -13.37 -8.18 -4.26
N VAL A 55 -12.48 -8.08 -5.24
CA VAL A 55 -12.87 -7.95 -6.66
C VAL A 55 -13.77 -9.12 -7.08
N LYS A 56 -13.40 -10.35 -6.70
CA LYS A 56 -14.20 -11.55 -6.99
C LYS A 56 -15.52 -11.59 -6.23
N ALA A 57 -15.56 -11.16 -4.98
CA ALA A 57 -16.81 -11.11 -4.21
C ALA A 57 -17.82 -10.18 -4.90
N PHE A 58 -17.39 -8.99 -5.27
CA PHE A 58 -18.27 -8.05 -5.95
C PHE A 58 -18.57 -8.43 -7.39
N SER A 59 -17.69 -9.15 -8.11
CA SER A 59 -18.02 -9.64 -9.45
C SER A 59 -19.07 -10.75 -9.44
N VAL A 60 -19.09 -11.60 -8.40
CA VAL A 60 -20.02 -12.72 -8.27
C VAL A 60 -21.35 -12.29 -7.66
N PHE A 61 -21.33 -11.43 -6.65
CA PHE A 61 -22.52 -11.12 -5.84
C PHE A 61 -23.14 -9.74 -6.09
N SER A 62 -22.63 -8.93 -7.03
CA SER A 62 -23.30 -7.66 -7.40
C SER A 62 -24.33 -7.89 -8.49
N GLY A 63 -25.55 -7.37 -8.31
CA GLY A 63 -26.68 -7.60 -9.23
C GLY A 63 -26.63 -6.88 -10.59
N ASP A 64 -25.63 -6.02 -10.81
CA ASP A 64 -25.49 -5.26 -12.05
C ASP A 64 -24.39 -5.87 -12.94
N ASN A 65 -24.78 -6.46 -14.07
CA ASN A 65 -23.92 -6.91 -15.18
C ASN A 65 -23.19 -5.75 -15.92
N ASP A 66 -23.05 -4.57 -15.31
CA ASP A 66 -22.36 -3.40 -15.87
C ASP A 66 -20.84 -3.41 -15.62
N LEU A 67 -20.29 -4.56 -15.21
CA LEU A 67 -18.85 -4.77 -15.22
C LEU A 67 -18.41 -4.95 -16.67
N LEU A 68 -17.72 -3.96 -17.23
CA LEU A 68 -16.91 -4.18 -18.42
C LEU A 68 -16.01 -5.39 -18.17
N PRO A 69 -15.91 -6.36 -19.10
CA PRO A 69 -14.98 -7.47 -18.98
C PRO A 69 -13.57 -6.87 -18.89
N ILE A 70 -12.97 -6.96 -17.71
CA ILE A 70 -11.56 -6.61 -17.54
C ILE A 70 -10.93 -7.85 -16.96
N GLU A 71 -9.98 -8.39 -17.71
CA GLU A 71 -9.12 -9.49 -17.31
C GLU A 71 -8.65 -9.25 -15.88
N PRO A 72 -8.67 -10.27 -15.00
CA PRO A 72 -8.00 -10.15 -13.72
C PRO A 72 -6.51 -9.97 -14.01
N GLU A 73 -6.05 -8.72 -14.10
CA GLU A 73 -4.63 -8.43 -13.99
C GLU A 73 -4.16 -9.05 -12.67
N GLU A 74 -3.13 -9.88 -12.75
CA GLU A 74 -2.44 -10.40 -11.59
C GLU A 74 -1.93 -9.22 -10.76
N VAL A 75 -2.73 -8.81 -9.77
CA VAL A 75 -2.28 -7.93 -8.71
C VAL A 75 -1.40 -8.81 -7.83
N SER A 76 -0.12 -8.84 -8.17
CA SER A 76 0.92 -9.18 -7.21
C SER A 76 0.68 -8.29 -5.99
N GLU A 77 0.62 -8.91 -4.80
CA GLU A 77 0.75 -8.13 -3.58
C GLU A 77 2.02 -7.28 -3.71
N PRO A 78 2.01 -6.00 -3.28
CA PRO A 78 3.20 -5.18 -3.37
C PRO A 78 4.31 -5.89 -2.62
N ASP A 79 5.23 -6.47 -3.39
CA ASP A 79 6.47 -7.04 -2.87
C ASP A 79 7.36 -5.85 -2.50
N ASP A 80 7.00 -5.21 -1.39
CA ASP A 80 7.59 -3.97 -0.92
C ASP A 80 8.96 -4.28 -0.36
N ALA A 81 9.94 -4.13 -1.26
CA ALA A 81 11.38 -4.01 -1.04
C ALA A 81 11.88 -4.69 0.23
N ASP A 82 11.89 -6.03 0.22
CA ASP A 82 13.05 -6.66 0.81
C ASP A 82 14.21 -6.46 -0.18
N PRO A 83 15.33 -5.83 0.23
CA PRO A 83 16.52 -5.79 -0.61
C PRO A 83 17.19 -7.18 -0.75
N GLU A 84 16.63 -8.22 -0.14
CA GLU A 84 17.14 -9.59 -0.13
C GLU A 84 16.04 -10.61 -0.46
N SER A 85 15.67 -10.70 -1.74
CA SER A 85 15.20 -11.95 -2.35
C SER A 85 15.76 -12.04 -3.76
N ASP A 86 17.01 -12.49 -3.85
CA ASP A 86 17.48 -13.20 -5.05
C ASP A 86 16.85 -14.60 -4.98
N ASP A 87 15.78 -14.83 -5.75
CA ASP A 87 15.52 -16.16 -6.30
C ASP A 87 15.03 -16.01 -7.75
N ASP A 88 16.00 -16.13 -8.65
CA ASP A 88 15.85 -16.22 -10.08
C ASP A 88 15.54 -17.69 -10.44
N GLN A 89 14.31 -18.12 -10.15
CA GLN A 89 13.62 -19.26 -10.76
C GLN A 89 12.27 -19.51 -10.08
N ASN A 90 11.20 -18.91 -10.60
CA ASN A 90 9.89 -19.53 -10.53
C ASN A 90 9.37 -19.70 -11.95
N ASN A 91 9.57 -20.91 -12.46
CA ASN A 91 8.82 -21.46 -13.55
C ASN A 91 7.41 -21.76 -13.00
N ASP A 92 6.58 -20.72 -12.85
CA ASP A 92 5.15 -20.92 -12.64
C ASP A 92 4.57 -21.18 -14.04
N GLU A 93 4.47 -22.45 -14.38
CA GLU A 93 3.61 -22.93 -15.45
C GLU A 93 2.17 -22.59 -15.05
N ASN A 94 1.79 -21.33 -15.25
CA ASN A 94 0.41 -20.89 -15.15
C ASN A 94 -0.30 -21.42 -16.40
N ASP A 95 -1.02 -22.52 -16.22
CA ASP A 95 -2.09 -22.95 -17.11
C ASP A 95 -2.98 -21.74 -17.39
N ASP A 96 -3.02 -21.32 -18.66
CA ASP A 96 -4.03 -20.42 -19.21
C ASP A 96 -5.42 -21.01 -18.92
N VAL A 97 -6.05 -20.58 -17.83
CA VAL A 97 -7.46 -20.90 -17.58
C VAL A 97 -8.28 -19.95 -18.45
N ASP A 98 -8.75 -20.45 -19.59
CA ASP A 98 -9.64 -19.74 -20.51
C ASP A 98 -10.88 -19.23 -19.73
N ILE A 99 -11.08 -17.91 -19.74
CA ILE A 99 -12.12 -17.20 -18.99
C ILE A 99 -13.53 -17.67 -19.40
N ARG A 100 -13.67 -18.30 -20.58
CA ARG A 100 -14.89 -18.98 -21.00
C ARG A 100 -15.27 -20.16 -20.11
N ASP A 101 -14.29 -20.96 -19.67
CA ASP A 101 -14.51 -22.12 -18.80
C ASP A 101 -14.90 -21.66 -17.38
N LEU A 102 -14.44 -20.48 -16.96
CA LEU A 102 -14.81 -19.88 -15.68
C LEU A 102 -16.26 -19.38 -15.67
N HIS A 103 -16.77 -18.87 -16.79
CA HIS A 103 -18.17 -18.44 -16.92
C HIS A 103 -19.14 -19.63 -16.90
N GLU A 104 -18.80 -20.75 -17.53
CA GLU A 104 -19.58 -21.99 -17.45
C GLU A 104 -19.51 -22.63 -16.05
N GLY A 105 -18.36 -22.55 -15.35
CA GLY A 105 -18.24 -22.96 -13.95
C GLY A 105 -19.00 -22.06 -12.97
N LEU A 106 -19.17 -20.77 -13.28
CA LEU A 106 -19.85 -19.77 -12.43
C LEU A 106 -21.36 -20.02 -12.34
N LEU A 107 -21.99 -20.45 -13.43
CA LEU A 107 -23.41 -20.82 -13.51
C LEU A 107 -23.72 -22.09 -12.70
N LEU A 108 -22.73 -22.97 -12.48
CA LEU A 108 -22.88 -24.19 -11.69
C LEU A 108 -22.65 -23.95 -10.19
N LEU A 109 -21.89 -22.92 -9.82
CA LEU A 109 -21.60 -22.57 -8.43
C LEU A 109 -22.68 -21.67 -7.80
N SER A 110 -23.44 -20.91 -8.61
CA SER A 110 -24.56 -20.12 -8.12
C SER A 110 -25.68 -20.95 -7.48
N ASP A 111 -25.74 -22.26 -7.77
CA ASP A 111 -26.70 -23.20 -7.14
C ASP A 111 -26.29 -23.65 -5.73
N GLN A 112 -25.07 -23.34 -5.26
CA GLN A 112 -24.58 -23.78 -3.94
C GLN A 112 -24.19 -22.66 -2.97
N VAL A 113 -24.26 -21.39 -3.39
CA VAL A 113 -24.05 -20.24 -2.49
C VAL A 113 -25.40 -19.64 -2.14
N ALA A 114 -25.58 -19.26 -0.86
CA ALA A 114 -26.83 -18.74 -0.32
C ALA A 114 -27.52 -17.75 -1.28
N GLU A 115 -28.70 -18.14 -1.78
CA GLU A 115 -29.54 -17.40 -2.75
C GLU A 115 -29.86 -15.94 -2.35
N ASP A 116 -29.50 -15.52 -1.13
CA ASP A 116 -29.83 -14.22 -0.54
C ASP A 116 -28.66 -13.19 -0.49
N VAL A 117 -27.44 -13.55 -0.91
CA VAL A 117 -26.29 -12.61 -0.84
C VAL A 117 -26.25 -11.71 -2.07
N MET A 118 -26.72 -10.48 -1.91
CA MET A 118 -26.62 -9.41 -2.91
C MET A 118 -25.78 -8.26 -2.38
N LEU A 119 -24.67 -7.97 -3.07
CA LEU A 119 -23.78 -6.86 -2.77
C LEU A 119 -24.14 -5.62 -3.62
N PRO A 120 -23.96 -4.41 -3.07
CA PRO A 120 -24.15 -3.16 -3.82
C PRO A 120 -23.00 -2.95 -4.82
N LYS A 121 -23.17 -1.97 -5.72
CA LYS A 121 -22.18 -1.61 -6.72
C LYS A 121 -20.79 -1.40 -6.12
N HIS A 122 -19.79 -2.05 -6.71
CA HIS A 122 -18.41 -1.93 -6.29
C HIS A 122 -17.70 -0.72 -6.87
N ARG A 123 -16.86 -0.08 -6.05
CA ARG A 123 -15.91 0.95 -6.46
C ARG A 123 -14.52 0.54 -5.98
N ARG A 124 -13.53 0.62 -6.87
CA ARG A 124 -12.14 0.39 -6.50
C ARG A 124 -11.59 1.57 -5.71
N CYS A 125 -10.74 1.27 -4.73
CA CYS A 125 -10.12 2.30 -3.91
C CYS A 125 -9.14 3.13 -4.76
N ALA A 126 -9.38 4.43 -4.89
CA ALA A 126 -8.58 5.35 -5.69
C ALA A 126 -7.22 5.56 -5.05
N ALA A 127 -7.19 5.67 -3.71
CA ALA A 127 -5.96 5.74 -2.93
C ALA A 127 -5.09 4.48 -3.14
N HIS A 128 -5.68 3.29 -3.07
CA HIS A 128 -4.95 2.05 -3.32
C HIS A 128 -4.47 1.95 -4.79
N THR A 129 -5.30 2.35 -5.74
CA THR A 129 -4.94 2.34 -7.17
C THR A 129 -3.77 3.28 -7.45
N LEU A 130 -3.80 4.52 -6.93
CA LEU A 130 -2.70 5.47 -7.10
C LEU A 130 -1.42 4.99 -6.41
N ASN A 131 -1.53 4.28 -5.28
CA ASN A 131 -0.39 3.62 -4.64
C ASN A 131 0.24 2.54 -5.53
N LEU A 132 -0.58 1.68 -6.16
CA LEU A 132 -0.07 0.63 -7.05
C LEU A 132 0.69 1.22 -8.25
N VAL A 133 0.24 2.36 -8.79
CA VAL A 133 0.99 3.06 -9.84
C VAL A 133 2.38 3.47 -9.36
N ALA A 134 2.48 3.99 -8.14
CA ALA A 134 3.72 4.44 -7.54
C ALA A 134 4.67 3.30 -7.11
N THR A 135 4.15 2.15 -6.67
CA THR A 135 4.96 1.07 -6.09
C THR A 135 5.16 -0.12 -7.01
N THR A 136 4.14 -0.51 -7.76
CA THR A 136 4.13 -1.70 -8.62
C THR A 136 4.49 -1.34 -10.06
N ASP A 137 3.81 -0.36 -10.64
CA ASP A 137 4.03 -0.04 -12.06
C ASP A 137 5.38 0.62 -12.31
N LEU A 138 5.90 1.38 -11.34
CA LEU A 138 7.25 1.92 -11.40
C LEU A 138 8.33 0.83 -11.56
N LYS A 139 8.09 -0.39 -11.06
CA LYS A 139 9.01 -1.53 -11.23
C LYS A 139 9.04 -2.06 -12.67
N LYS A 140 7.93 -1.89 -13.41
CA LYS A 140 7.75 -2.34 -14.80
C LYS A 140 8.35 -1.36 -15.81
N VAL A 141 8.68 -0.12 -15.40
CA VAL A 141 9.32 0.87 -16.27
C VAL A 141 10.73 0.39 -16.66
N PRO A 142 11.00 0.13 -17.96
CA PRO A 142 12.28 -0.41 -18.39
C PRO A 142 13.40 0.61 -18.20
N ALA A 143 14.49 0.16 -17.55
CA ALA A 143 15.80 0.81 -17.52
C ALA A 143 15.83 2.34 -17.35
N TRP A 144 15.12 2.90 -16.36
CA TRP A 144 15.41 4.28 -15.96
C TRP A 144 16.84 4.37 -15.41
N SER A 145 17.62 5.33 -15.92
CA SER A 145 19.09 5.42 -15.84
C SER A 145 19.67 5.34 -14.44
N HIS A 146 18.87 5.60 -13.41
CA HIS A 146 19.30 5.66 -12.01
C HIS A 146 18.79 4.51 -11.13
N ARG A 147 18.13 3.48 -11.70
CA ARG A 147 17.56 2.36 -10.93
C ARG A 147 18.55 1.69 -9.99
N LYS A 148 19.77 1.41 -10.46
CA LYS A 148 20.82 0.75 -9.65
C LYS A 148 21.29 1.65 -8.51
N SER A 149 21.56 2.92 -8.80
CA SER A 149 21.98 3.89 -7.78
C SER A 149 20.88 4.09 -6.75
N PHE A 150 19.61 4.24 -7.17
CA PHE A 150 18.46 4.33 -6.28
C PHE A 150 18.34 3.11 -5.36
N LYS A 151 18.44 1.89 -5.89
CA LYS A 151 18.45 0.66 -5.08
C LYS A 151 19.57 0.65 -4.05
N ASN A 152 20.79 1.04 -4.44
CA ASN A 152 21.94 1.08 -3.55
C ASN A 152 21.76 2.12 -2.42
N THR A 153 21.30 3.32 -2.76
CA THR A 153 21.00 4.38 -1.80
C THR A 153 19.88 3.96 -0.84
N LEU A 154 18.83 3.31 -1.36
CA LEU A 154 17.74 2.80 -0.53
C LEU A 154 18.21 1.67 0.39
N LYS A 155 19.06 0.74 -0.10
CA LYS A 155 19.68 -0.29 0.75
C LYS A 155 20.48 0.35 1.89
N LYS A 156 21.28 1.38 1.60
CA LYS A 156 22.05 2.12 2.63
C LYS A 156 21.13 2.77 3.68
N CYS A 157 20.01 3.36 3.26
CA CYS A 157 18.99 3.88 4.19
C CYS A 157 18.39 2.76 5.06
N THR A 158 18.02 1.64 4.43
CA THR A 158 17.45 0.47 5.12
C THR A 158 18.41 -0.11 6.14
N ASP A 159 19.69 -0.25 5.79
CA ASP A 159 20.73 -0.77 6.69
C ASP A 159 20.90 0.15 7.91
N LEU A 160 20.88 1.47 7.71
CA LEU A 160 20.90 2.44 8.80
C LEU A 160 19.67 2.33 9.71
N TRP A 161 18.46 2.26 9.13
CA TRP A 161 17.24 2.13 9.92
C TRP A 161 17.19 0.78 10.67
N ARG A 162 17.67 -0.30 10.06
CA ARG A 162 17.82 -1.62 10.71
C ARG A 162 18.78 -1.54 11.90
N LYS A 163 19.97 -0.95 11.72
CA LYS A 163 20.95 -0.76 12.82
C LYS A 163 20.36 0.03 13.98
N GLN A 164 19.61 1.09 13.69
CA GLN A 164 18.90 1.86 14.72
C GLN A 164 17.90 0.99 15.48
N ASN A 165 17.09 0.20 14.78
CA ASN A 165 16.01 -0.59 15.41
C ASN A 165 16.52 -1.83 16.16
N MET A 166 17.68 -2.36 15.79
CA MET A 166 18.30 -3.50 16.47
C MET A 166 19.02 -3.12 17.77
N SER A 167 19.32 -1.83 18.01
CA SER A 167 20.09 -1.41 19.19
C SER A 167 19.53 -0.14 19.82
N SER A 168 19.05 -0.26 21.07
CA SER A 168 18.59 0.88 21.86
C SER A 168 19.70 1.92 22.09
N ALA A 169 20.95 1.48 22.22
CA ALA A 169 22.11 2.37 22.37
C ALA A 169 22.33 3.22 21.10
N ILE A 170 22.28 2.60 19.92
CA ILE A 170 22.38 3.32 18.63
C ILE A 170 21.18 4.25 18.46
N SER A 171 19.97 3.75 18.74
CA SER A 171 18.73 4.54 18.68
C SER A 171 18.77 5.79 19.56
N ASN A 172 19.27 5.66 20.80
CA ASN A 172 19.43 6.79 21.69
C ASN A 172 20.51 7.76 21.20
N LYS A 173 21.63 7.25 20.69
CA LYS A 173 22.70 8.10 20.14
C LYS A 173 22.22 8.90 18.93
N ILE A 174 21.50 8.27 18.01
CA ILE A 174 20.85 8.94 16.87
C ILE A 174 19.88 10.02 17.36
N LYS A 175 19.01 9.70 18.33
CA LYS A 175 18.06 10.67 18.90
C LYS A 175 18.78 11.86 19.53
N THR A 176 19.88 11.64 20.24
CA THR A 176 20.68 12.71 20.85
C THR A 176 21.34 13.60 19.81
N GLU A 177 21.92 13.02 18.75
CA GLU A 177 22.65 13.81 17.74
C GLU A 177 21.75 14.54 16.75
N LEU A 178 20.62 13.93 16.37
CA LEU A 178 19.70 14.47 15.35
C LEU A 178 18.49 15.21 15.95
N GLY A 179 18.19 14.97 17.23
CA GLY A 179 17.01 15.44 17.94
C GLY A 179 15.78 14.53 17.79
N SER A 180 15.82 13.58 16.86
CA SER A 180 14.73 12.63 16.59
C SER A 180 15.29 11.25 16.22
N LYS A 181 14.47 10.21 16.38
CA LYS A 181 14.76 8.92 15.78
C LYS A 181 14.43 8.97 14.30
N LEU A 182 15.13 8.18 13.50
CA LEU A 182 14.81 8.01 12.10
C LEU A 182 13.55 7.14 11.96
N PRO A 183 12.48 7.62 11.30
CA PRO A 183 11.29 6.81 11.04
C PRO A 183 11.65 5.63 10.12
N TYR A 184 11.33 4.42 10.54
CA TYR A 184 11.50 3.21 9.73
C TYR A 184 10.26 3.01 8.85
N PRO A 185 10.42 2.77 7.53
CA PRO A 185 9.29 2.54 6.64
C PRO A 185 8.48 1.30 7.07
N SER A 186 7.20 1.47 7.38
CA SER A 186 6.29 0.36 7.67
C SER A 186 5.64 -0.15 6.38
N LYS A 187 5.52 -1.48 6.24
CA LYS A 187 4.82 -2.12 5.12
C LYS A 187 3.30 -1.86 5.09
N VAL A 188 2.73 -1.41 6.22
CA VAL A 188 1.27 -1.27 6.39
C VAL A 188 0.76 0.11 5.98
N ARG A 189 1.65 1.10 5.84
CA ARG A 189 1.28 2.47 5.47
C ARG A 189 1.99 2.88 4.19
N TRP A 190 1.21 3.03 3.14
CA TRP A 190 1.58 3.49 1.80
C TRP A 190 2.58 4.67 1.74
N ASN A 191 2.36 5.76 2.48
CA ASN A 191 3.25 6.93 2.48
C ASN A 191 4.51 6.76 3.34
N SER A 192 4.68 5.63 4.04
CA SER A 192 5.72 5.49 5.05
C SER A 192 7.14 5.56 4.50
N LEU A 193 7.39 5.04 3.29
CA LEU A 193 8.72 5.17 2.66
C LEU A 193 9.02 6.63 2.29
N TYR A 194 8.03 7.32 1.72
CA TYR A 194 8.14 8.74 1.40
C TYR A 194 8.41 9.57 2.66
N ASP A 195 7.65 9.36 3.74
CA ASP A 195 7.85 10.08 5.00
C ASP A 195 9.24 9.84 5.58
N SER A 196 9.73 8.60 5.51
CA SER A 196 11.07 8.24 5.95
C SER A 196 12.18 8.91 5.14
N LEU A 197 12.07 8.89 3.82
CA LEU A 197 13.03 9.55 2.94
C LEU A 197 12.92 11.07 2.99
N LYS A 198 11.73 11.63 3.21
CA LYS A 198 11.51 13.06 3.47
C LYS A 198 12.21 13.51 4.75
N HIS A 199 12.14 12.70 5.81
CA HIS A 199 12.88 12.98 7.04
C HIS A 199 14.40 12.99 6.80
N MET A 200 14.93 12.02 6.05
CA MET A 200 16.34 11.98 5.66
C MET A 200 16.72 13.19 4.80
N SER A 201 15.91 13.52 3.80
CA SER A 201 16.09 14.69 2.92
C SER A 201 16.15 16.00 3.73
N ASN A 202 15.28 16.17 4.73
CA ASN A 202 15.30 17.34 5.61
C ASN A 202 16.59 17.42 6.44
N ILE A 203 17.16 16.29 6.86
CA ILE A 203 18.46 16.26 7.55
C ILE A 203 19.58 16.72 6.61
N PHE A 204 19.61 16.24 5.35
CA PHE A 204 20.66 16.57 4.39
C PHE A 204 20.57 18.00 3.84
N THR A 205 19.36 18.44 3.53
CA THR A 205 19.09 19.75 2.91
C THR A 205 18.93 20.87 3.94
N GLY A 206 18.67 20.55 5.21
CA GLY A 206 18.50 21.52 6.29
C GLY A 206 19.71 22.45 6.49
N GLU A 207 19.45 23.56 7.19
CA GLU A 207 20.45 24.60 7.50
C GLU A 207 21.54 24.09 8.45
N ASP A 208 21.17 23.20 9.37
CA ASP A 208 22.09 22.62 10.36
C ASP A 208 22.95 21.50 9.74
N LYS A 209 24.01 21.91 9.03
CA LYS A 209 24.99 21.01 8.42
C LYS A 209 25.75 20.17 9.45
N GLU A 210 25.70 20.52 10.73
CA GLU A 210 26.32 19.72 11.78
C GLU A 210 25.57 18.40 11.99
N LYS A 211 24.25 18.36 11.78
CA LYS A 211 23.47 17.10 11.82
C LYS A 211 23.95 16.09 10.78
N VAL A 212 24.28 16.56 9.57
CA VAL A 212 24.81 15.70 8.51
C VAL A 212 26.17 15.13 8.90
N ARG A 213 27.07 15.97 9.44
CA ARG A 213 28.39 15.53 9.92
C ARG A 213 28.27 14.51 11.05
N LYS A 214 27.41 14.77 12.03
CA LYS A 214 27.14 13.86 13.15
C LYS A 214 26.55 12.54 12.69
N LEU A 215 25.62 12.57 11.73
CA LEU A 215 25.06 11.36 11.14
C LEU A 215 26.14 10.54 10.43
N HIS A 216 26.95 11.16 9.57
CA HIS A 216 28.05 10.49 8.88
C HIS A 216 29.09 9.92 9.85
N ALA A 217 29.45 10.68 10.89
CA ALA A 217 30.36 10.21 11.93
C ALA A 217 29.78 9.04 12.74
N LEU A 218 28.46 9.02 12.97
CA LEU A 218 27.77 7.91 13.62
C LEU A 218 27.76 6.67 12.71
N MET A 219 27.51 6.86 11.41
CA MET A 219 27.51 5.76 10.45
C MET A 219 28.86 5.04 10.44
N ASP A 220 29.93 5.82 10.28
CA ASP A 220 31.31 5.33 10.20
C ASP A 220 31.79 4.73 11.53
N ASN A 221 31.76 5.51 12.62
CA ASN A 221 32.40 5.14 13.88
C ASN A 221 31.56 4.21 14.78
N VAL A 222 30.25 4.12 14.56
CA VAL A 222 29.35 3.39 15.49
C VAL A 222 28.66 2.23 14.79
N THR A 223 28.14 2.45 13.58
CA THR A 223 27.36 1.41 12.89
C THR A 223 28.19 0.54 11.95
N GLY A 224 29.38 1.01 11.56
CA GLY A 224 30.25 0.40 10.56
C GLY A 224 29.67 0.51 9.13
N LEU A 225 28.87 1.54 8.87
CA LEU A 225 28.26 1.80 7.57
C LEU A 225 28.99 2.95 6.88
N ASP A 226 29.16 2.84 5.56
CA ASP A 226 29.72 3.92 4.77
C ASP A 226 28.80 5.14 4.79
N PRO A 227 29.33 6.35 4.99
CA PRO A 227 28.56 7.59 4.91
C PRO A 227 27.82 7.76 3.58
N PHE A 228 26.80 8.63 3.58
CA PHE A 228 26.10 8.97 2.34
C PHE A 228 27.00 9.82 1.44
N THR A 229 27.07 9.45 0.17
CA THR A 229 27.75 10.22 -0.86
C THR A 229 26.87 11.40 -1.31
N ALA A 230 27.46 12.36 -2.04
CA ALA A 230 26.67 13.43 -2.66
C ALA A 230 25.59 12.86 -3.60
N GLN A 231 25.94 11.83 -4.38
CA GLN A 231 24.99 11.14 -5.25
C GLN A 231 23.84 10.48 -4.47
N ASP A 232 24.13 9.85 -3.33
CA ASP A 232 23.08 9.27 -2.48
C ASP A 232 22.10 10.35 -2.00
N ILE A 233 22.63 11.50 -1.57
CA ILE A 233 21.81 12.62 -1.08
C ILE A 233 20.93 13.18 -2.21
N ASP A 234 21.51 13.41 -3.40
CA ASP A 234 20.77 13.92 -4.56
C ASP A 234 19.61 12.97 -4.94
N ILE A 235 19.86 11.66 -4.93
CA ILE A 235 18.84 10.64 -5.20
C ILE A 235 17.69 10.70 -4.18
N ILE A 236 18.00 10.86 -2.89
CA ILE A 236 16.97 10.96 -1.84
C ILE A 236 16.14 12.23 -2.04
N VAL A 237 16.78 13.36 -2.35
CA VAL A 237 16.11 14.65 -2.59
C VAL A 237 15.22 14.59 -3.83
N GLU A 238 15.73 14.01 -4.93
CA GLU A 238 14.98 13.82 -6.17
C GLU A 238 13.76 12.93 -5.94
N TYR A 239 13.93 11.78 -5.27
CA TYR A 239 12.83 10.88 -4.93
C TYR A 239 11.73 11.62 -4.14
N VAL A 240 12.10 12.37 -3.10
CA VAL A 240 11.12 13.13 -2.30
C VAL A 240 10.40 14.16 -3.16
N THR A 241 11.12 14.84 -4.06
CA THR A 241 10.53 15.83 -4.98
C THR A 241 9.50 15.20 -5.90
N VAL A 242 9.85 14.07 -6.54
CA VAL A 242 8.98 13.34 -7.48
C VAL A 242 7.76 12.73 -6.78
N MET A 243 7.95 12.20 -5.57
CA MET A 243 6.89 11.51 -4.83
C MET A 243 5.99 12.44 -4.03
N THR A 244 6.39 13.69 -3.79
CA THR A 244 5.59 14.70 -3.08
C THR A 244 4.15 14.85 -3.62
N PRO A 245 3.91 15.08 -4.93
CA PRO A 245 2.55 15.23 -5.45
C PRO A 245 1.71 13.96 -5.27
N ILE A 246 2.33 12.78 -5.40
CA ILE A 246 1.66 11.51 -5.15
C ILE A 246 1.27 11.43 -3.68
N ALA A 247 2.22 11.58 -2.74
CA ALA A 247 1.95 11.53 -1.31
C ALA A 247 0.86 12.52 -0.87
N MET A 248 0.82 13.73 -1.44
CA MET A 248 -0.23 14.72 -1.17
C MET A 248 -1.60 14.29 -1.71
N ALA A 249 -1.65 13.79 -2.95
CA ALA A 249 -2.90 13.31 -3.54
C ALA A 249 -3.45 12.11 -2.75
N LEU A 250 -2.54 11.23 -2.34
CA LEU A 250 -2.79 10.12 -1.45
C LEU A 250 -3.42 10.64 -0.11
N ASP A 251 -2.77 11.55 0.62
CA ASP A 251 -3.33 12.09 1.88
C ASP A 251 -4.74 12.71 1.71
N ILE A 252 -5.00 13.38 0.59
CA ILE A 252 -6.33 13.94 0.27
C ILE A 252 -7.35 12.81 0.08
N LEU A 253 -7.05 11.82 -0.76
CA LEU A 253 -7.97 10.72 -1.09
C LEU A 253 -8.33 9.85 0.13
N GLN A 254 -7.47 9.80 1.15
CA GLN A 254 -7.72 9.05 2.37
C GLN A 254 -8.44 9.84 3.47
N SER A 255 -8.51 11.16 3.37
CA SER A 255 -9.18 11.97 4.39
C SER A 255 -10.69 11.71 4.41
N GLU A 256 -11.32 11.66 5.59
CA GLU A 256 -12.78 11.48 5.67
C GLU A 256 -13.57 12.62 5.02
N GLU A 257 -12.97 13.81 4.92
CA GLU A 257 -13.59 14.97 4.30
C GLU A 257 -13.70 14.82 2.78
N TYR A 258 -12.69 14.25 2.12
CA TYR A 258 -12.63 14.11 0.66
C TYR A 258 -12.76 12.66 0.17
N ALA A 259 -12.85 11.68 1.08
CA ALA A 259 -13.13 10.29 0.73
C ALA A 259 -14.55 10.16 0.17
N TYR A 260 -14.63 9.81 -1.12
CA TYR A 260 -15.83 9.47 -1.91
C TYR A 260 -17.04 10.37 -1.70
#